data_AF-A0A318JFV2-F1
#
_entry.id   AF-A0A318JFV2-F1
#
_cell.length_a   1.000
_cell.length_b   1.000
_cell.length_c   1.000
_cell.angle_alpha   90.00
_cell.angle_beta   90.00
_cell.angle_gamma   90.00
#
_symmetry.space_group_name_H-M   'P 1'
#
loop_
_entity.id
_entity.type
_entity.pdbx_description
1 polymer ?
#
loop_
_entity_poly.entity_id
_entity_poly.type
_entity_poly.pdbx_seq_one_letter_code
_entity_poly.pdbx_strand_id
1 'polypeptide(L)' 'MASAFSSLLESVLFSFKTGEKTDCFHCGEKMRKSNALAARFNGQLQPVCCHGCLAILRTVEQNNLVNDYMKNKASQSVVG' A
#
# COMPACT_ATOMS: atom_id res chain seq x y z
N MET A 1 -43.68 12.30 -12.42
CA MET A 1 -43.25 11.93 -11.05
C MET A 1 -42.33 10.70 -11.14
N ALA A 2 -41.06 10.87 -11.49
CA ALA A 2 -40.19 9.72 -11.84
C ALA A 2 -38.70 9.91 -11.46
N SER A 3 -38.43 10.54 -10.31
CA SER A 3 -37.06 10.90 -9.90
C SER A 3 -36.61 10.35 -8.54
N ALA A 4 -37.42 9.52 -7.87
CA ALA A 4 -37.06 8.97 -6.55
C ALA A 4 -36.13 7.74 -6.61
N PHE A 5 -36.02 7.06 -7.76
CA PHE A 5 -35.16 5.88 -7.93
C PHE A 5 -33.69 6.22 -8.23
N SER A 6 -33.42 7.45 -8.69
CA SER A 6 -32.06 7.89 -9.07
C SER A 6 -31.14 8.04 -7.85
N SER A 7 -31.68 8.50 -6.71
CA SER A 7 -30.90 8.81 -5.50
C SER A 7 -30.40 7.56 -4.77
N LEU A 8 -31.19 6.49 -4.80
CA LEU A 8 -30.80 5.20 -4.21
C LEU A 8 -29.72 4.51 -5.05
N LEU A 9 -29.77 4.62 -6.38
CA LEU A 9 -28.76 4.04 -7.27
C LEU A 9 -27.41 4.78 -7.20
N GLU A 10 -27.41 6.11 -7.09
CA GLU A 10 -26.20 6.92 -6.85
C GLU A 10 -25.50 6.54 -5.53
N SER A 11 -26.28 6.31 -4.47
CA SER A 11 -25.76 5.91 -3.16
C SER A 11 -25.12 4.51 -3.19
N VAL A 12 -25.69 3.60 -3.99
CA VAL A 12 -25.15 2.25 -4.20
C VAL A 12 -23.87 2.30 -5.05
N LEU A 13 -23.84 3.11 -6.11
CA LEU A 13 -22.66 3.28 -6.97
C LEU A 13 -21.48 3.90 -6.21
N PHE A 14 -21.73 4.83 -5.29
CA PHE A 14 -20.68 5.39 -4.43
C PHE A 14 -20.09 4.32 -3.49
N SER A 15 -20.93 3.38 -3.04
CA SER A 15 -20.53 2.29 -2.15
C SER A 15 -19.57 1.28 -2.82
N PHE A 16 -19.50 1.24 -4.15
CA PHE A 16 -18.64 0.33 -4.90
C PHE A 16 -17.45 1.01 -5.60
N LYS A 17 -17.14 2.27 -5.28
CA LYS A 17 -15.97 2.95 -5.85
C LYS A 17 -14.71 2.11 -5.60
N THR A 18 -14.22 1.48 -6.66
CA THR A 18 -13.08 0.56 -6.65
C THR A 18 -11.85 1.36 -6.24
N GLY A 19 -11.48 1.27 -4.96
CA GLY A 19 -10.33 1.99 -4.43
C GLY A 19 -9.07 1.64 -5.22
N GLU A 20 -8.32 2.67 -5.64
CA GLU A 20 -7.07 2.49 -6.38
C GLU A 20 -6.14 1.55 -5.61
N LYS A 21 -5.56 0.57 -6.28
CA LYS A 21 -4.67 -0.43 -5.67
C LYS A 21 -3.20 -0.03 -5.87
N THR A 22 -2.35 -0.43 -4.93
CA THR A 22 -0.89 -0.30 -4.99
C THR A 22 -0.24 -1.52 -4.34
N ASP A 23 1.01 -1.76 -4.66
CA ASP A 23 1.81 -2.80 -4.02
C ASP A 23 2.43 -2.29 -2.72
N CYS A 24 2.52 -3.17 -1.73
CA CYS A 24 3.33 -2.94 -0.54
C CYS A 24 4.82 -2.89 -0.95
N PHE A 25 5.52 -1.83 -0.56
CA PHE A 25 6.94 -1.70 -0.84
C PHE A 25 7.77 -2.81 -0.19
N HIS A 26 7.31 -3.42 0.90
CA HIS A 26 8.05 -4.47 1.60
C HIS A 26 7.79 -5.87 1.02
N CYS A 27 6.56 -6.37 1.13
CA CYS A 27 6.21 -7.75 0.79
C CYS A 27 5.62 -7.93 -0.62
N GLY A 28 5.33 -6.84 -1.34
CA GLY A 28 4.72 -6.90 -2.67
C GLY A 28 3.23 -7.19 -2.71
N GLU A 29 2.56 -7.39 -1.56
CA GLU A 29 1.11 -7.61 -1.53
C GLU A 29 0.32 -6.41 -2.07
N LYS A 30 -0.73 -6.69 -2.84
CA LYS A 30 -1.68 -5.68 -3.34
C LYS A 30 -2.56 -5.18 -2.19
N MET A 31 -2.62 -3.87 -2.01
CA MET A 31 -3.50 -3.21 -1.05
C MET A 31 -4.25 -2.05 -1.69
N ARG A 32 -5.33 -1.59 -1.06
CA ARG A 32 -5.97 -0.32 -1.44
C ARG A 32 -5.06 0.83 -1.00
N LYS A 33 -4.82 1.80 -1.89
CA LYS A 33 -4.05 3.02 -1.57
C LYS A 33 -4.61 3.75 -0.35
N SER A 34 -5.93 3.76 -0.17
CA SER A 34 -6.59 4.37 1.00
C SER A 34 -6.17 3.75 2.33
N ASN A 35 -5.71 2.50 2.33
CA ASN A 35 -5.34 1.76 3.53
C ASN A 35 -3.81 1.66 3.70
N ALA A 36 -3.04 2.27 2.80
CA ALA A 36 -1.60 2.23 2.83
C ALA A 36 -1.07 3.02 4.04
N LEU A 37 -0.17 2.40 4.81
CA LEU A 37 0.62 3.11 5.81
C LEU A 37 1.85 3.72 5.14
N ALA A 38 2.28 4.88 5.63
CA ALA A 38 3.48 5.55 5.12
C ALA A 38 4.69 5.21 6.00
N ALA A 39 5.70 4.57 5.39
CA ALA A 39 7.00 4.33 6.00
C ALA A 39 8.03 5.33 5.45
N ARG A 40 8.77 6.03 6.32
CA ARG A 40 9.98 6.73 5.88
C ARG A 40 11.07 5.70 5.65
N PHE A 41 11.60 5.65 4.42
CA PHE A 41 12.64 4.72 3.99
C PHE A 41 13.51 5.39 2.93
N ASN A 42 14.83 5.41 3.14
CA ASN A 42 15.83 6.12 2.36
C ASN A 42 15.47 7.59 2.09
N GLY A 43 14.97 8.27 3.12
CA GLY A 43 14.47 9.65 3.03
C GLY A 43 13.15 9.85 2.28
N GLN A 44 12.54 8.79 1.72
CA GLN A 44 11.27 8.86 0.98
C GLN A 44 10.12 8.21 1.75
N LEU A 45 8.87 8.61 1.45
CA LEU A 45 7.68 7.94 1.96
C LEU A 45 7.30 6.80 1.03
N GLN A 46 7.37 5.58 1.53
CA GLN A 46 7.00 4.36 0.82
C GLN A 46 5.70 3.77 1.39
N PRO A 47 4.77 3.31 0.54
CA PRO A 47 3.51 2.71 0.99
C PRO A 47 3.72 1.26 1.45
N VAL A 48 3.13 0.88 2.59
CA VAL A 48 3.13 -0.51 3.09
C VAL A 48 1.76 -0.98 3.57
N CYS A 49 1.51 -2.30 3.51
CA CYS A 49 0.20 -2.89 3.76
C CYS A 49 -0.21 -3.04 5.22
N CYS A 50 0.76 -3.10 6.15
CA CYS A 50 0.46 -3.35 7.55
C CYS A 50 1.54 -2.77 8.48
N HIS A 51 1.22 -2.73 9.78
CA HIS A 51 2.13 -2.24 10.83
C HIS A 51 3.41 -3.09 10.93
N GLY A 52 3.36 -4.37 10.56
CA GLY A 52 4.54 -5.24 10.49
C GLY A 52 5.53 -4.77 9.42
N CYS A 53 5.05 -4.55 8.19
CA CYS A 53 5.88 -4.03 7.10
C CYS A 53 6.46 -2.64 7.43
N LEU A 54 5.67 -1.79 8.10
CA LEU A 54 6.12 -0.49 8.59
C LEU A 54 7.25 -0.64 9.62
N ALA A 55 7.10 -1.55 10.59
CA ALA A 55 8.11 -1.80 11.61
C ALA A 55 9.42 -2.30 11.00
N ILE A 56 9.35 -3.23 10.03
CA ILE A 56 10.54 -3.73 9.33
C ILE A 56 11.30 -2.59 8.63
N LEU A 57 10.61 -1.77 7.82
CA LEU A 57 11.28 -0.66 7.13
C LEU A 57 11.89 0.36 8.10
N ARG A 58 11.22 0.65 9.21
CA ARG A 58 11.76 1.53 10.26
C ARG A 58 13.01 0.94 10.92
N THR A 59 12.99 -0.36 11.24
CA THR A 59 14.14 -1.04 11.83
C THR A 59 15.33 -1.03 10.87
N VAL A 60 15.10 -1.29 9.57
CA VAL A 60 16.16 -1.25 8.56
C VAL A 60 16.79 0.15 8.47
N GLU A 61 15.97 1.20 8.45
CA GLU A 61 16.43 2.60 8.49
C GLU A 61 17.25 2.89 9.75
N GLN A 62 16.71 2.58 10.92
CA GLN A 62 17.33 2.86 12.22
C GLN A 62 18.69 2.17 12.39
N ASN A 63 18.88 1.02 11.75
CA ASN A 63 20.13 0.25 11.80
C ASN A 63 21.06 0.52 10.60
N ASN A 64 20.74 1.48 9.73
CA ASN A 64 21.51 1.80 8.53
C ASN A 64 21.69 0.61 7.56
N LEU A 65 20.71 -0.30 7.52
CA LEU A 65 20.73 -1.52 6.70
C LEU A 65 20.04 -1.36 5.34
N VAL A 66 19.77 -0.12 4.91
CA VAL A 66 19.00 0.20 3.69
C VAL A 66 19.62 -0.46 2.45
N ASN A 67 20.95 -0.40 2.30
CA ASN A 67 21.65 -0.98 1.14
C ASN A 67 21.50 -2.51 1.08
N ASP A 68 21.67 -3.20 2.20
CA ASP A 68 21.58 -4.65 2.26
C ASP A 68 20.15 -5.13 2.06
N TYR A 69 19.17 -4.40 2.63
CA TYR A 69 17.76 -4.63 2.39
C TYR A 69 17.42 -4.53 0.89
N MET A 70 17.89 -3.49 0.20
CA MET A 70 17.58 -3.27 -1.22
C MET A 70 18.20 -4.36 -2.12
N LYS A 71 19.42 -4.81 -1.80
CA LYS A 71 20.06 -5.94 -2.51
C LYS A 71 19.24 -7.23 -2.37
N ASN A 72 18.82 -7.55 -1.15
CA ASN A 72 18.04 -8.76 -0.87
C ASN A 72 16.61 -8.68 -1.41
N LYS A 73 16.02 -7.49 -1.46
CA LYS A 73 14.71 -7.29 -2.07
C LYS A 73 14.74 -7.51 -3.58
N ALA A 74 15.80 -7.05 -4.26
CA ALA A 74 15.95 -7.23 -5.71
C ALA A 74 16.13 -8.70 -6.10
N SER A 75 16.77 -9.52 -5.25
CA SER A 75 16.90 -10.96 -5.49
C SER A 75 15.60 -11.74 -5.23
N GLN A 76 14.66 -11.18 -4.47
CA GLN A 76 13.36 -11.80 -4.19
C GLN A 76 12.28 -11.53 -5.25
N SER A 77 12.46 -10.53 -6.12
CA SER A 77 11.48 -10.23 -7.19
C SER A 77 11.63 -11.09 -8.45
N VAL A 78 12.61 -12.00 -8.50
CA VAL A 78 12.90 -12.87 -9.66
C VAL A 78 12.26 -14.26 -9.52
N VAL A 79 11.57 -14.53 -8.40
CA VAL A 79 10.83 -15.77 -8.17
C VAL A 79 9.34 -15.45 -8.35
N GLY A 80 8.92 -15.37 -9.62
CA GLY A 80 7.54 -15.18 -10.03
C GLY A 80 7.25 -16.06 -11.24
#